data_AF-A0A7C5MLH9-F1
#
_entry.id   AF-A0A7C5MLH9-F1
#
_cell.length_a   1.000
_cell.length_b   1.000
_cell.length_c   1.000
_cell.angle_alpha   90.00
_cell.angle_beta   90.00
_cell.angle_gamma   90.00
#
_symmetry.space_group_name_H-M   'P 1'
#
loop_
_entity.id
_entity.type
_entity.pdbx_description
1 polymer ?
#
loop_
_entity_poly.entity_id
_entity_poly.type
_entity_poly.pdbx_seq_one_letter_code
_entity_poly.pdbx_strand_id
1 'polypeptide(L)' 'MSVRILDESYDRIRVLFEGYPRVYVNSIRRAAVSLVPSMAIDDVVILENTSSFYDEIVSHRLGLVPLKTPVG' A
#
# COMPACT_ATOMS: atom_id res chain seq x y z
N MET A 1 -9.59 -18.17 21.72
CA MET A 1 -9.28 -17.20 20.66
C MET A 1 -8.13 -17.76 19.85
N SER A 2 -8.21 -17.80 18.53
CA SER A 2 -7.16 -18.36 17.67
C SER A 2 -7.02 -17.56 16.37
N VAL A 3 -5.81 -17.57 15.81
CA VAL A 3 -5.49 -16.97 14.52
C VAL A 3 -4.87 -18.06 13.65
N ARG A 4 -5.39 -18.26 12.44
CA ARG A 4 -4.87 -19.25 11.49
C ARG A 4 -4.63 -18.62 10.13
N ILE A 5 -3.51 -18.93 9.51
CA ILE A 5 -3.25 -18.60 8.10
C ILE A 5 -3.95 -19.67 7.26
N LEU A 6 -4.84 -19.23 6.37
CA LEU A 6 -5.55 -20.12 5.44
C LEU A 6 -4.80 -20.29 4.13
N ASP A 7 -4.06 -19.26 3.71
CA ASP A 7 -3.39 -19.17 2.42
C ASP A 7 -2.33 -18.08 2.47
N GLU A 8 -1.18 -18.34 1.88
CA GLU A 8 -0.08 -17.38 1.76
C GLU A 8 0.53 -17.51 0.36
N SER A 9 0.56 -16.39 -0.34
CA SER A 9 1.14 -16.21 -1.67
C SER A 9 2.03 -14.97 -1.63
N TYR A 10 2.82 -14.77 -2.69
CA TYR A 10 3.75 -13.65 -2.77
C TYR A 10 3.09 -12.27 -2.57
N ASP A 11 1.86 -12.10 -3.04
CA ASP A 11 1.12 -10.82 -3.05
C ASP A 11 -0.09 -10.81 -2.11
N ARG A 12 -0.39 -11.92 -1.43
CA ARG A 12 -1.63 -12.07 -0.67
C ARG A 12 -1.49 -13.04 0.50
N ILE A 13 -2.05 -12.65 1.63
CA ILE A 13 -2.25 -13.52 2.79
C ILE A 13 -3.73 -13.55 3.20
N ARG A 14 -4.26 -14.73 3.53
CA ARG A 14 -5.61 -14.90 4.09
C ARG A 14 -5.51 -15.42 5.52
N VAL A 15 -6.08 -14.68 6.45
CA VAL A 15 -6.02 -14.98 7.89
C VAL A 15 -7.43 -15.10 8.46
N LEU A 16 -7.66 -16.14 9.26
CA LEU A 16 -8.90 -16.39 9.98
C LEU A 16 -8.70 -16.10 11.48
N PHE A 17 -9.53 -15.22 12.02
CA PHE A 17 -9.58 -14.89 13.45
C PHE A 17 -10.83 -15.51 14.07
N GLU A 18 -10.68 -16.40 15.05
CA GLU A 18 -11.80 -17.04 15.76
C GLU A 18 -11.83 -16.64 17.23
N GLY A 19 -13.02 -16.27 17.72
CA GLY A 19 -13.23 -15.85 19.10
C GLY A 19 -12.73 -14.43 19.42
N TYR A 20 -12.24 -13.66 18.43
CA TYR A 20 -11.90 -12.26 18.61
C TYR A 20 -13.10 -11.34 18.37
N PRO A 21 -13.31 -10.29 19.20
CA PRO A 21 -14.31 -9.27 18.90
C PRO A 21 -14.03 -8.60 17.55
N ARG A 22 -15.08 -8.41 16.75
CA ARG A 22 -15.00 -7.81 15.41
C ARG A 22 -14.29 -6.46 15.38
N VAL A 23 -14.41 -5.67 16.45
CA VAL A 23 -13.78 -4.35 16.57
C VAL A 23 -12.26 -4.46 16.46
N TYR A 24 -11.62 -5.43 17.13
CA TYR A 24 -10.17 -5.62 17.05
C TYR A 24 -9.71 -6.02 15.66
N VAL A 25 -10.40 -6.98 15.02
CA VAL A 25 -10.06 -7.43 13.66
C VAL A 25 -10.24 -6.29 12.64
N ASN A 26 -11.29 -5.48 12.78
CA ASN A 26 -11.49 -4.31 11.91
C ASN A 26 -10.44 -3.22 12.15
N SER A 27 -9.98 -3.03 13.39
CA SER A 27 -8.88 -2.12 13.69
C SER A 27 -7.58 -2.55 13.00
N ILE A 28 -7.26 -3.85 13.00
CA ILE A 28 -6.11 -4.40 12.25
C ILE A 28 -6.27 -4.14 10.75
N ARG A 29 -7.45 -4.41 10.18
CA ARG A 29 -7.73 -4.14 8.76
C ARG A 29 -7.54 -2.65 8.42
N ARG A 30 -7.96 -1.74 9.30
CA ARG A 30 -7.76 -0.29 9.10
C ARG A 30 -6.28 0.08 9.21
N ALA A 31 -5.58 -0.44 10.22
CA ALA A 31 -4.16 -0.21 10.42
C ALA A 31 -3.32 -0.67 9.22
N ALA A 32 -3.66 -1.83 8.64
CA ALA A 32 -2.99 -2.33 7.43
C ALA A 32 -3.11 -1.39 6.22
N VAL A 33 -4.19 -0.59 6.14
CA VAL A 33 -4.41 0.36 5.05
C VAL A 33 -3.77 1.72 5.33
N SER A 34 -3.81 2.20 6.58
CA SER A 34 -3.49 3.61 6.88
C SER A 34 -2.24 3.82 7.73
N LEU A 35 -1.72 2.78 8.39
CA LEU A 35 -0.61 2.91 9.35
C LEU A 35 0.65 2.17 8.90
N VAL A 36 0.61 1.45 7.77
CA VAL A 36 1.80 0.84 7.19
C VAL A 36 2.49 1.91 6.35
N PRO A 37 3.67 2.41 6.77
CA PRO A 37 4.39 3.40 5.98
C PRO A 37 4.89 2.76 4.68
N SER A 38 4.72 3.47 3.57
CA SER A 38 5.26 3.09 2.27
C SER A 38 6.02 4.27 1.66
N MET A 39 7.07 3.97 0.91
CA MET A 39 7.79 4.98 0.14
C MET A 39 7.04 5.24 -1.16
N ALA A 40 6.81 6.52 -1.46
CA ALA A 40 6.20 6.99 -2.70
C ALA A 40 6.94 8.24 -3.19
N ILE A 41 6.73 8.59 -4.46
CA ILE A 41 7.22 9.86 -5.01
C ILE A 41 6.30 10.98 -4.51
N ASP A 42 6.88 11.99 -3.88
CA ASP A 42 6.14 13.14 -3.33
C ASP A 42 6.30 14.38 -4.23
N ASP A 43 7.54 14.75 -4.52
CA ASP A 43 7.87 15.89 -5.40
C ASP A 43 8.49 15.44 -6.72
N VAL A 44 8.07 16.07 -7.82
CA VAL A 44 8.62 15.87 -9.17
C VAL A 44 9.05 17.22 -9.74
N VAL A 45 10.33 17.34 -10.08
CA VAL A 45 10.87 18.51 -10.79
C VAL A 45 11.06 18.15 -12.25
N ILE A 46 10.34 18.82 -13.14
CA ILE A 46 10.42 18.63 -14.59
C ILE A 46 11.34 19.69 -15.18
N LEU A 47 12.43 19.22 -15.81
CA LEU A 47 13.39 20.11 -16.49
C LEU A 47 12.92 20.45 -17.91
N GLU A 48 12.36 19.46 -18.60
CA GLU A 48 11.81 19.58 -19.95
C GLU A 48 10.76 18.48 -20.18
N ASN A 49 9.61 18.84 -20.74
CA ASN A 49 8.60 17.89 -21.20
C ASN A 49 8.08 18.31 -22.58
N THR A 50 8.44 17.56 -23.62
CA THR A 50 7.96 17.74 -25.00
C THR A 50 6.89 16.72 -25.39
N SER A 51 6.40 15.94 -24.43
CA SER A 51 5.36 14.95 -24.66
C SER A 51 3.98 15.59 -24.84
N SER A 52 3.00 14.78 -25.24
CA SER A 52 1.60 15.22 -25.37
C SER A 52 0.85 15.32 -24.04
N PHE A 53 1.42 14.83 -22.93
CA PHE A 53 0.79 14.88 -21.62
C PHE A 53 1.33 16.06 -20.82
N TYR A 54 0.42 16.75 -20.14
CA TYR A 54 0.78 17.79 -19.19
C TYR A 54 1.58 17.24 -18.00
N ASP A 55 2.45 18.09 -17.48
CA ASP A 55 3.37 17.84 -16.37
C ASP A 55 2.67 17.26 -15.14
N GLU A 56 1.48 17.77 -14.80
CA GLU A 56 0.70 17.33 -13.65
C GLU A 56 0.20 15.89 -13.84
N ILE A 57 -0.14 15.49 -15.07
CA ILE A 57 -0.59 14.13 -15.37
C ILE A 57 0.57 13.15 -15.27
N VAL A 58 1.74 13.53 -15.78
CA VAL A 58 2.95 12.70 -15.67
C VAL A 58 3.33 12.54 -14.20
N SER A 59 3.39 13.64 -13.46
CA SER A 59 3.75 13.66 -12.03
C SER A 59 2.76 12.87 -11.18
N HIS A 60 1.45 13.04 -11.40
CA HIS A 60 0.42 12.27 -10.70
C HIS A 60 0.55 10.77 -10.96
N ARG A 61 0.84 10.36 -12.20
CA ARG A 61 1.07 8.95 -12.52
C ARG A 61 2.33 8.41 -11.86
N LEU A 62 3.41 9.20 -11.80
CA LEU A 62 4.64 8.83 -11.10
C LEU A 62 4.37 8.61 -9.60
N GLY A 63 3.59 9.49 -8.95
CA GLY A 63 3.19 9.34 -7.55
C GLY A 63 2.43 8.03 -7.23
N LEU A 64 1.79 7.42 -8.23
CA LEU A 64 1.06 6.15 -8.10
C LEU A 64 1.89 4.91 -8.41
N VAL A 65 3.14 5.06 -8.86
CA VAL A 65 4.02 3.91 -9.14
C VAL A 65 4.52 3.32 -7.82
N PRO A 66 4.27 2.03 -7.53
CA PRO A 66 4.74 1.40 -6.31
C PRO A 66 6.26 1.23 -6.33
N LEU A 67 6.93 1.62 -5.25
CA LEU A 67 8.37 1.47 -5.07
C LEU A 67 8.68 0.26 -4.18
N LYS A 68 9.67 -0.56 -4.57
CA LYS A 68 10.16 -1.66 -3.74
C LYS A 68 11.04 -1.09 -2.63
N THR A 69 10.55 -1.12 -1.40
CA THR A 69 11.32 -0.71 -0.22
C THR A 69 12.01 -1.92 0.43
N PRO A 70 13.21 -1.76 0.99
CA PRO A 70 13.80 -2.79 1.85
C PRO A 70 12.87 -3.07 3.03
N VAL A 71 12.89 -4.31 3.50
CA VAL A 71 12.21 -4.68 4.75
C VAL A 71 12.99 -3.99 5.87
N GLY A 72 12.30 -3.16 6.66
CA GLY A 72 12.89 -2.46 7.81
C GLY A 72 13.40 -3.42 8.87
#